data_AF-A0A512NRE3-F1
#
_entry.id   AF-A0A512NRE3-F1
#
_cell.length_a   1.000
_cell.length_b   1.000
_cell.length_c   1.000
_cell.angle_alpha   90.00
_cell.angle_beta   90.00
_cell.angle_gamma   90.00
#
_symmetry.space_group_name_H-M   'P 1'
#
loop_
_entity.id
_entity.type
_entity.pdbx_description
1 polymer ?
#
loop_
_entity_poly.entity_id
_entity_poly.type
_entity_poly.pdbx_seq_one_letter_code
_entity_poly.pdbx_strand_id
1 'polypeptide(L)'
;MRLSTRSNRDAVVPLIARFGGRFIVRGAAVEALEGRHDGRRMVIFEFPSMDAIHAFWGSPEYVPVKKIREGAATLDVWAVAGA
;
A
#
# COMPACT_ATOMS: atom_id res chain seq x y z
N MET A 1 12.16 19.99 -2.58
CA MET A 1 11.52 18.97 -1.71
C MET A 1 12.58 17.95 -1.30
N ARG A 2 13.26 18.18 -0.18
CA ARG A 2 14.32 17.31 0.35
C ARG A 2 13.89 16.85 1.74
N LEU A 3 13.50 15.58 1.85
CA LEU A 3 13.49 14.86 3.12
C LEU A 3 14.23 13.56 2.86
N SER A 4 15.49 13.55 3.30
CA SER A 4 16.40 12.40 3.21
C SER A 4 16.72 11.97 4.63
N THR A 5 15.91 11.07 5.16
CA THR A 5 16.18 10.25 6.35
C THR A 5 15.28 9.02 6.25
N ARG A 6 15.85 7.91 5.72
CA ARG A 6 15.23 6.59 5.48
C ARG A 6 13.82 6.63 4.89
N SER A 7 13.74 6.45 3.57
CA SER A 7 12.49 6.32 2.82
C SER A 7 11.53 5.35 3.54
N ASN A 8 10.36 5.84 3.97
CA ASN A 8 9.30 5.00 4.55
C ASN A 8 8.96 3.78 3.66
N ARG A 9 9.23 3.89 2.34
CA ARG A 9 9.10 2.79 1.38
C ARG A 9 10.01 1.60 1.70
N ASP A 10 11.20 1.83 2.25
CA ASP A 10 12.19 0.77 2.47
C ASP A 10 11.83 -0.13 3.66
N ALA A 11 11.02 0.37 4.60
CA ALA A 11 10.53 -0.40 5.74
C ALA A 11 9.22 -1.16 5.45
N VAL A 12 8.39 -0.62 4.56
CA VAL A 12 7.07 -1.22 4.24
C VAL A 12 7.23 -2.48 3.40
N VAL A 13 8.14 -2.52 2.42
CA VAL A 13 8.28 -3.71 1.55
C VAL A 13 8.68 -4.97 2.33
N PRO A 14 9.71 -4.95 3.21
CA PRO A 14 10.05 -6.10 4.02
C PRO A 14 8.93 -6.49 4.98
N LEU A 15 8.19 -5.52 5.53
CA LEU A 15 7.06 -5.79 6.41
C LEU A 15 5.93 -6.50 5.67
N ILE A 16 5.58 -6.06 4.47
CA ILE A 16 4.59 -6.73 3.60
C ILE A 16 5.00 -8.18 3.34
N ALA A 17 6.27 -8.41 3.00
CA ALA A 17 6.79 -9.76 2.76
C ALA A 17 6.69 -10.68 4.00
N ARG A 18 6.84 -10.15 5.23
CA ARG A 18 6.66 -10.92 6.48
C ARG A 18 5.24 -11.48 6.64
N PHE A 19 4.24 -10.82 6.06
CA PHE A 19 2.84 -11.30 6.05
C PHE A 19 2.51 -12.07 4.75
N GLY A 20 3.53 -12.50 3.99
CA GLY A 20 3.35 -13.22 2.73
C GLY A 20 2.93 -12.35 1.56
N GLY A 21 2.91 -11.02 1.72
CA GLY A 21 2.53 -10.11 0.66
C GLY A 21 3.64 -9.86 -0.36
N ARG A 22 3.26 -9.56 -1.61
CA ARG A 22 4.19 -9.17 -2.69
C ARG A 22 3.64 -8.03 -3.54
N PHE A 23 4.53 -7.24 -4.14
CA PHE A 23 4.13 -6.22 -5.10
C PHE A 23 3.63 -6.85 -6.40
N ILE A 24 2.51 -6.33 -6.91
CA ILE A 24 2.02 -6.57 -8.27
C ILE A 24 2.18 -5.32 -9.12
N VAL A 25 1.80 -4.16 -8.56
CA VAL A 25 1.92 -2.85 -9.23
C VAL A 25 2.59 -1.85 -8.30
N ARG A 26 3.60 -1.13 -8.79
CA ARG A 26 4.39 -0.17 -8.00
C ARG A 26 4.24 1.26 -8.51
N GLY A 27 3.18 1.95 -8.08
CA GLY A 27 2.98 3.37 -8.35
C GLY A 27 2.81 3.69 -9.83
N ALA A 28 2.20 2.77 -10.58
CA ALA A 28 2.00 2.93 -12.02
C ALA A 28 1.03 4.09 -12.32
N ALA A 29 1.22 4.71 -13.48
CA ALA A 29 0.18 5.56 -14.05
C ALA A 29 -1.00 4.65 -14.42
N VAL A 30 -2.21 5.11 -14.16
CA VAL A 30 -3.43 4.36 -14.44
C VAL A 30 -4.12 5.02 -15.63
N GLU A 31 -4.42 4.21 -16.62
CA GLU A 31 -5.23 4.58 -17.78
C GLU A 31 -6.64 4.02 -17.59
N ALA A 32 -7.64 4.87 -17.76
CA ALA A 32 -9.03 4.43 -17.76
C ALA A 32 -9.41 3.97 -19.17
N LEU A 33 -9.63 2.67 -19.35
CA LEU A 33 -10.18 2.13 -20.62
C LEU A 33 -11.67 2.47 -20.77
N GLU A 34 -12.40 2.52 -19.65
CA GLU A 34 -13.79 2.97 -19.56
C GLU A 34 -13.97 3.80 -18.27
N GLY A 35 -14.92 4.74 -18.28
CA GLY A 35 -15.22 5.60 -17.13
C GLY A 35 -14.19 6.70 -16.88
N ARG A 36 -14.04 7.12 -15.61
CA ARG A 36 -13.12 8.18 -15.20
C ARG A 36 -12.21 7.71 -14.07
N HIS A 37 -10.90 7.88 -14.27
CA HIS A 37 -9.90 7.77 -13.22
C HIS A 37 -9.53 9.17 -12.70
N ASP A 38 -9.26 9.29 -11.40
CA ASP A 38 -9.01 10.59 -10.73
C ASP A 38 -7.56 11.08 -10.79
N GLY A 39 -6.70 10.35 -11.49
CA GLY A 39 -5.28 10.69 -11.69
C GLY A 39 -4.35 10.21 -10.57
N ARG A 40 -4.84 9.54 -9.52
CA ARG A 40 -4.00 9.01 -8.44
C ARG A 40 -3.16 7.81 -8.90
N ARG A 41 -1.96 7.65 -8.32
CA ARG A 41 -1.11 6.48 -8.62
C ARG A 41 -1.69 5.23 -7.96
N MET A 42 -1.59 4.09 -8.64
CA MET A 42 -2.05 2.81 -8.09
C MET A 42 -0.87 1.97 -7.58
N VAL A 43 -1.09 1.36 -6.42
CA VAL A 43 -0.20 0.37 -5.83
C VAL A 43 -1.04 -0.86 -5.51
N ILE A 44 -0.61 -2.02 -5.98
CA ILE A 44 -1.30 -3.30 -5.74
C ILE A 44 -0.33 -4.26 -5.09
N PHE A 45 -0.81 -4.88 -4.01
CA PHE A 45 -0.17 -5.98 -3.33
C PHE A 45 -1.07 -7.21 -3.41
N GLU A 46 -0.48 -8.37 -3.65
CA GLU A 46 -1.15 -9.64 -3.44
C GLU A 46 -0.72 -10.21 -2.10
N PHE A 47 -1.67 -10.77 -1.37
CA PHE A 47 -1.47 -11.50 -0.12
C PHE A 47 -2.13 -12.89 -0.24
N PRO A 48 -1.68 -13.88 0.54
CA PRO A 48 -2.23 -15.24 0.46
C PRO A 48 -3.69 -15.36 0.93
N SER A 49 -4.20 -14.40 1.70
CA SER A 49 -5.59 -14.37 2.18
C SER A 49 -6.01 -12.97 2.65
N MET A 50 -7.32 -12.77 2.81
CA MET A 50 -7.88 -11.57 3.47
C MET A 50 -7.40 -11.45 4.92
N ASP A 51 -7.25 -12.55 5.63
CA ASP A 51 -6.74 -12.55 7.00
C ASP A 51 -5.29 -12.05 7.06
N ALA A 52 -4.46 -12.41 6.08
CA ALA A 52 -3.10 -11.89 5.99
C ALA A 52 -3.07 -10.38 5.73
N ILE A 53 -4.01 -9.85 4.93
CA ILE A 53 -4.18 -8.40 4.72
C ILE A 53 -4.55 -7.73 6.05
N HIS A 54 -5.52 -8.27 6.79
CA HIS A 54 -5.95 -7.71 8.07
C HIS A 54 -4.84 -7.77 9.11
N ALA A 55 -4.09 -8.88 9.18
CA ALA A 55 -2.95 -9.04 10.08
C ALA A 55 -1.85 -8.01 9.77
N PHE A 56 -1.47 -7.83 8.51
CA PHE A 56 -0.54 -6.79 8.09
C PHE A 56 -1.06 -5.39 8.45
N TRP A 57 -2.31 -5.09 8.06
CA TRP A 57 -2.91 -3.77 8.24
C TRP A 57 -3.02 -3.41 9.73
N GLY A 58 -3.42 -4.35 10.57
CA GLY A 58 -3.56 -4.17 12.01
C GLY A 58 -2.26 -4.30 12.80
N SER A 59 -1.15 -4.69 12.17
CA SER A 59 0.09 -5.01 12.89
C SER A 59 0.64 -3.83 13.70
N PRO A 60 1.16 -4.08 14.92
CA PRO A 60 1.85 -3.05 15.72
C PRO A 60 2.99 -2.37 14.96
N GLU A 61 3.63 -3.06 14.03
CA GLU A 61 4.69 -2.50 13.20
C GLU A 61 4.16 -1.56 12.09
N TYR A 62 3.00 -1.87 11.48
CA TYR A 62 2.46 -1.07 10.39
C TYR A 62 1.57 0.10 10.86
N VAL A 63 0.94 -0.01 12.03
CA VAL A 63 0.10 1.06 12.59
C VAL A 63 0.85 2.41 12.72
N PRO A 64 2.06 2.48 13.28
CA PRO A 64 2.85 3.72 13.30
C PRO A 64 3.22 4.21 11.89
N VAL A 65 3.51 3.29 10.96
CA VAL A 65 3.84 3.63 9.58
C VAL A 65 2.67 4.31 8.87
N LYS A 66 1.43 3.87 9.13
CA LYS A 66 0.22 4.53 8.62
C LYS A 66 0.07 5.95 9.13
N LYS A 67 0.46 6.24 10.38
CA LYS A 67 0.40 7.59 10.96
C LYS A 67 1.37 8.56 10.30
N ILE A 68 2.56 8.09 9.88
CA ILE A 68 3.57 8.94 9.22
C ILE A 68 3.02 9.58 7.93
N ARG A 69 2.08 8.92 7.25
CA ARG A 69 1.46 9.45 6.02
C ARG A 69 0.18 10.25 6.26
N GLU A 70 -0.27 10.42 7.50
CA GLU A 70 -1.43 11.27 7.81
C GLU A 70 -1.14 12.72 7.39
N GLY A 71 -2.09 13.36 6.69
CA GLY A 71 -1.93 14.71 6.16
C GLY A 71 -0.97 14.85 4.97
N ALA A 72 -0.17 13.82 4.64
CA ALA A 72 0.77 13.87 3.52
C ALA A 72 0.10 13.60 2.16
N ALA A 73 -1.01 12.84 2.14
CA ALA A 73 -1.79 12.56 0.93
C ALA A 73 -3.21 12.08 1.29
N THR A 74 -4.16 12.30 0.39
CA THR A 74 -5.47 11.61 0.39
C THR A 74 -5.33 10.28 -0.32
N LEU A 75 -5.67 9.18 0.34
CA LEU A 75 -5.52 7.84 -0.19
C LEU A 75 -6.70 6.97 0.18
N ASP A 76 -7.24 6.29 -0.82
CA ASP A 76 -8.20 5.22 -0.62
C ASP A 76 -7.44 3.90 -0.63
N VAL A 77 -7.76 3.03 0.32
CA VAL A 77 -7.13 1.72 0.44
C VAL A 77 -8.22 0.69 0.65
N TRP A 78 -8.26 -0.30 -0.23
CA TRP A 78 -9.24 -1.35 -0.23
C TRP A 78 -8.55 -2.70 -0.04
N ALA A 79 -9.17 -3.56 0.75
CA ALA A 79 -8.87 -4.99 0.80
C ALA A 79 -9.96 -5.70 0.00
N VAL A 80 -9.56 -6.56 -0.94
CA VAL A 80 -10.48 -7.25 -1.85
C VAL A 80 -10.14 -8.74 -1.81
N ALA A 81 -11.15 -9.57 -1.57
CA ALA A 81 -10.98 -11.02 -1.67
C ALA A 81 -10.79 -11.41 -3.14
N GLY A 82 -9.80 -12.27 -3.40
CA GLY A 82 -9.70 -12.97 -4.68
C GLY A 82 -10.85 -13.97 -4.85
N ALA A 83 -11.12 -14.35 -6.09
CA ALA A 83 -12.05 -15.42 -6.43
C ALA A 83 -11.45 -16.81 -6.14
#